data_AF-A0A3M1BZZ2-F1
#
_entry.id   AF-A0A3M1BZZ2-F1
#
_cell.length_a   1.000
_cell.length_b   1.000
_cell.length_c   1.000
_cell.angle_alpha   90.00
_cell.angle_beta   90.00
_cell.angle_gamma   90.00
#
_symmetry.space_group_name_H-M   'P 1'
#
loop_
_entity.id
_entity.type
_entity.pdbx_description
1 polymer ?
#
loop_
_entity_poly.entity_id
_entity_poly.type
_entity_poly.pdbx_seq_one_letter_code
_entity_poly.pdbx_strand_id
1 'polypeptide(L)'
;MAARLLKIGGVSVGNRAPLTVIAGPCQIETLDGALAIAEVLQEACARAGLGFIFKASFDKANRTALESPRGPGLAAGLEMLDGVRRRLGVPVLTDIHLPEQAGAVAEVADVLQIPAFLCRQTDLLVAAGQTGRAVNIKKGQFLAPWDMKN
;
A
#
# COMPACT_ATOMS: atom_id res chain seq x y z
N MET A 1 -11.16 -22.57 8.25
CA MET A 1 -9.94 -21.97 8.84
C MET A 1 -10.35 -20.86 9.79
N ALA A 2 -9.68 -20.72 10.94
CA ALA A 2 -9.85 -19.56 11.82
C ALA A 2 -9.46 -18.28 11.07
N ALA A 3 -10.19 -17.18 11.31
CA ALA A 3 -9.86 -15.90 10.68
C ALA A 3 -8.51 -15.42 11.23
N ARG A 4 -7.54 -15.20 10.35
CA ARG A 4 -6.25 -14.60 10.73
C ARG A 4 -6.47 -13.12 11.00
N LEU A 5 -5.87 -12.63 12.09
CA LEU A 5 -5.85 -11.22 12.46
C LEU A 5 -4.42 -10.70 12.27
N LEU A 6 -4.25 -9.67 11.46
CA LEU A 6 -2.98 -8.98 11.28
C LEU A 6 -3.05 -7.61 11.95
N LYS A 7 -2.00 -7.24 12.69
CA LYS A 7 -1.84 -5.88 13.23
C LYS A 7 -0.90 -5.08 12.33
N ILE A 8 -1.36 -3.92 11.90
CA ILE A 8 -0.64 -3.00 11.02
C ILE A 8 -0.69 -1.62 11.68
N GLY A 9 0.40 -1.23 12.36
CA GLY A 9 0.38 -0.09 13.27
C GLY A 9 -0.72 -0.23 14.32
N GLY A 10 -1.58 0.78 14.42
CA GLY A 10 -2.76 0.79 15.31
C GLY A 10 -3.99 0.04 14.79
N VAL A 11 -3.95 -0.51 13.57
CA VAL A 11 -5.12 -1.10 12.90
C VAL A 11 -5.07 -2.63 12.94
N SER A 12 -6.23 -3.27 13.14
CA SER A 12 -6.37 -4.74 13.10
C SER A 12 -7.17 -5.16 11.89
N VAL A 13 -6.57 -5.94 10.99
CA VAL A 13 -7.16 -6.38 9.73
C VAL A 13 -7.44 -7.87 9.78
N GLY A 14 -8.69 -8.27 9.47
CA GLY A 14 -9.09 -9.66 9.35
C GLY A 14 -10.56 -9.80 9.01
N ASN A 15 -10.95 -10.94 8.44
CA ASN A 15 -12.32 -11.18 7.95
C ASN A 15 -13.42 -11.18 9.04
N ARG A 16 -13.02 -11.18 10.30
CA ARG A 16 -13.90 -11.11 11.49
C ARG A 16 -13.64 -9.88 12.35
N ALA A 17 -12.74 -9.00 11.93
CA ALA A 17 -12.47 -7.72 12.58
C ALA A 17 -13.40 -6.63 12.00
N PRO A 18 -13.55 -5.48 12.67
CA PRO A 18 -14.17 -4.31 12.07
C PRO A 18 -13.54 -3.96 10.72
N LEU A 19 -14.34 -3.41 9.82
CA LEU A 19 -13.89 -3.04 8.48
C LEU A 19 -12.75 -2.03 8.56
N THR A 20 -11.69 -2.27 7.79
CA THR A 20 -10.57 -1.35 7.57
C THR A 20 -10.62 -0.84 6.14
N VAL A 21 -10.48 0.47 5.98
CA VAL A 21 -10.46 1.15 4.69
C VAL A 21 -9.02 1.42 4.28
N ILE A 22 -8.64 0.95 3.10
CA ILE A 22 -7.39 1.34 2.43
C ILE A 22 -7.76 2.36 1.35
N ALA A 23 -7.38 3.62 1.54
CA ALA A 23 -7.77 4.69 0.62
C ALA A 23 -6.73 5.82 0.56
N GLY A 24 -6.80 6.58 -0.53
CA GLY A 24 -5.91 7.71 -0.82
C GLY A 24 -5.80 7.93 -2.33
N PRO A 25 -4.95 8.86 -2.78
CA PRO A 25 -4.82 9.17 -4.20
C PRO A 25 -4.19 8.02 -4.98
N CYS A 26 -4.42 8.02 -6.29
CA CYS A 26 -3.89 6.98 -7.18
C CYS A 26 -2.35 7.00 -7.24
N GLN A 27 -1.79 8.19 -7.24
CA GLN A 27 -0.36 8.52 -7.28
C GLN A 27 -0.14 9.67 -6.28
N ILE A 28 1.00 9.67 -5.58
CA ILE A 28 1.35 10.81 -4.73
C ILE A 28 1.99 11.90 -5.59
N GLU A 29 1.50 13.13 -5.46
CA GLU A 29 1.94 14.27 -6.27
C GLU A 29 2.70 15.29 -5.44
N THR A 30 2.12 15.70 -4.30
CA THR A 30 2.74 16.59 -3.32
C THR A 30 2.44 16.10 -1.90
N LEU A 31 3.29 16.47 -0.94
CA LEU A 31 3.06 16.15 0.47
C LEU A 31 1.81 16.85 1.00
N ASP A 32 1.63 18.14 0.73
CA ASP A 32 0.48 18.91 1.24
C ASP A 32 -0.85 18.37 0.72
N GLY A 33 -0.91 18.01 -0.56
CA GLY A 33 -2.09 17.35 -1.14
C GLY A 33 -2.36 15.98 -0.52
N ALA A 34 -1.30 15.20 -0.27
CA ALA A 34 -1.42 13.90 0.40
C ALA A 34 -1.93 14.04 1.85
N LEU A 35 -1.43 15.02 2.61
CA LEU A 35 -1.88 15.32 3.97
C LEU A 35 -3.35 15.73 3.99
N ALA A 36 -3.75 16.69 3.13
CA ALA A 36 -5.13 17.15 3.06
C ALA A 36 -6.12 16.00 2.76
N ILE A 37 -5.77 15.10 1.84
CA ILE A 37 -6.58 13.91 1.53
C ILE A 37 -6.61 12.95 2.72
N ALA A 38 -5.45 12.68 3.32
CA ALA A 38 -5.32 11.74 4.42
C ALA A 38 -6.09 12.18 5.67
N GLU A 39 -6.07 13.47 6.02
CA GLU A 39 -6.82 14.06 7.13
C GLU A 39 -8.32 13.84 6.95
N VAL A 40 -8.87 14.22 5.80
CA VAL A 40 -10.31 14.05 5.51
C VAL A 40 -10.73 12.58 5.60
N LEU A 41 -9.93 11.67 5.05
CA LEU A 41 -10.22 10.23 5.07
C LEU A 41 -10.08 9.64 6.49
N GLN A 42 -9.06 10.05 7.26
CA GLN A 42 -8.86 9.62 8.64
C GLN A 42 -10.04 10.04 9.52
N GLU A 43 -10.46 11.31 9.45
CA GLU A 43 -11.60 11.80 10.21
C GLU A 43 -12.90 11.08 9.84
N ALA A 44 -13.14 10.86 8.54
CA ALA A 44 -14.32 10.13 8.07
C ALA A 44 -14.34 8.69 8.59
N CYS A 45 -13.21 7.98 8.53
CA CYS A 45 -13.09 6.62 9.06
C CYS A 45 -13.27 6.60 10.59
N ALA A 46 -12.68 7.55 11.31
CA ALA A 46 -12.80 7.66 12.76
C ALA A 46 -14.25 7.88 13.20
N ARG A 47 -14.98 8.81 12.55
CA ARG A 47 -16.41 9.04 12.82
C ARG A 47 -17.28 7.80 12.58
N ALA A 48 -16.88 6.95 11.62
CA ALA A 48 -17.56 5.71 11.29
C ALA A 48 -17.08 4.49 12.13
N GLY A 49 -16.10 4.67 13.02
CA GLY A 49 -15.50 3.57 13.80
C GLY A 49 -14.71 2.56 12.96
N LEU A 50 -14.17 2.99 11.81
CA LEU A 50 -13.43 2.17 10.86
C LEU A 50 -11.91 2.31 11.03
N GLY A 51 -11.17 1.24 10.75
CA GLY A 51 -9.72 1.31 10.59
C GLY A 51 -9.36 2.05 9.29
N PHE A 52 -8.21 2.72 9.26
CA PHE A 52 -7.75 3.45 8.08
C PHE A 52 -6.27 3.20 7.80
N ILE A 53 -5.94 2.96 6.54
CA ILE A 53 -4.57 2.87 6.00
C ILE A 53 -4.51 3.80 4.80
N PHE A 54 -3.61 4.77 4.82
CA PHE A 54 -3.42 5.68 3.70
C PHE A 54 -2.68 4.97 2.56
N LYS A 55 -3.16 5.12 1.33
CA LYS A 55 -2.56 4.51 0.15
C LYS A 55 -2.20 5.57 -0.89
N ALA A 56 -0.98 5.53 -1.40
CA ALA A 56 -0.60 6.23 -2.63
C ALA A 56 0.56 5.51 -3.33
N SER A 57 0.68 5.68 -4.65
CA SER A 57 1.79 5.10 -5.45
C SER A 57 2.86 6.15 -5.71
N PHE A 58 4.14 5.81 -5.53
CA PHE A 58 5.26 6.69 -5.90
C PHE A 58 5.63 6.60 -7.39
N ASP A 59 5.29 5.49 -8.04
CA ASP A 59 5.55 5.22 -9.46
C ASP A 59 4.32 4.58 -10.13
N LYS A 60 4.13 4.86 -11.42
CA LYS A 60 3.15 4.21 -12.30
C LYS A 60 3.92 3.47 -13.39
N ALA A 61 4.36 2.25 -13.09
CA ALA A 61 5.22 1.46 -13.98
C ALA A 61 4.52 0.86 -15.21
N ASN A 62 3.24 1.14 -15.41
CA ASN A 62 2.38 0.52 -16.41
C ASN A 62 1.65 1.55 -17.29
N ARG A 63 2.28 2.69 -17.55
CA ARG A 63 1.78 3.67 -18.52
C ARG A 63 1.99 3.16 -19.94
N THR A 64 1.10 3.54 -20.85
CA THR A 64 1.13 3.14 -22.26
C THR A 64 2.11 3.97 -23.09
N ALA A 65 2.40 5.20 -22.67
CA ALA A 65 3.37 6.09 -23.31
C ALA A 65 4.56 6.35 -22.37
N LEU A 66 5.77 6.41 -22.92
CA LEU A 66 7.00 6.65 -22.16
C LEU A 66 7.01 8.03 -21.48
N GLU A 67 6.54 9.05 -22.19
CA GLU A 67 6.51 10.46 -21.74
C GLU A 67 5.42 10.76 -20.70
N SER A 68 4.60 9.76 -20.35
CA SER A 68 3.56 9.93 -19.35
C SER A 68 4.15 10.19 -17.96
N PRO A 69 3.66 11.18 -17.19
CA PRO A 69 4.12 11.41 -15.82
C PRO A 69 3.94 10.17 -14.94
N ARG A 70 5.04 9.66 -14.40
CA ARG A 70 5.05 8.41 -13.60
C ARG A 70 5.05 8.61 -12.10
N GLY A 71 5.22 9.85 -11.64
CA GLY A 71 5.18 10.22 -10.23
C GLY A 71 6.53 10.72 -9.76
N PRO A 72 6.69 11.00 -8.47
CA PRO A 72 7.91 11.55 -7.91
C PRO A 72 9.06 10.53 -7.87
N GLY A 73 8.79 9.25 -8.13
CA GLY A 73 9.77 8.18 -8.05
C GLY A 73 10.02 7.75 -6.60
N LEU A 74 10.91 6.78 -6.43
CA LEU A 74 11.07 6.06 -5.16
C LEU A 74 11.48 6.99 -4.00
N ALA A 75 12.59 7.72 -4.13
CA ALA A 75 13.13 8.51 -3.02
C ALA A 75 12.16 9.60 -2.55
N ALA A 76 11.75 10.50 -3.46
CA ALA A 76 10.84 11.60 -3.13
C ALA A 76 9.44 11.10 -2.73
N GLY A 77 8.93 10.06 -3.39
CA GLY A 77 7.63 9.47 -3.02
C GLY A 77 7.63 8.85 -1.63
N LEU A 78 8.71 8.18 -1.23
CA LEU A 78 8.86 7.63 0.12
C LEU A 78 9.01 8.73 1.17
N GLU A 79 9.74 9.81 0.88
CA GLU A 79 9.82 10.96 1.79
C GLU A 79 8.43 11.57 2.05
N MET A 80 7.62 11.74 1.00
CA MET A 80 6.25 12.26 1.13
C MET A 80 5.35 11.29 1.92
N LEU A 81 5.42 9.98 1.63
CA LEU A 81 4.64 8.97 2.37
C LEU A 81 5.03 8.91 3.85
N ASP A 82 6.31 9.00 4.17
CA ASP A 82 6.77 9.07 5.56
C ASP A 82 6.32 10.37 6.24
N GLY A 83 6.27 11.48 5.50
CA GLY A 83 5.66 12.72 5.96
C GLY A 83 4.20 12.55 6.41
N VAL A 84 3.38 11.87 5.60
CA VAL A 84 1.99 11.52 5.97
C VAL A 84 1.96 10.64 7.21
N ARG A 85 2.75 9.56 7.23
CA ARG A 85 2.84 8.62 8.37
C ARG A 85 3.17 9.34 9.66
N ARG A 86 4.21 10.17 9.67
CA ARG A 86 4.70 10.87 10.87
C ARG A 86 3.75 11.95 11.36
N ARG A 87 3.16 12.74 10.46
CA ARG A 87 2.31 13.88 10.85
C ARG A 87 0.92 13.44 11.31
N LEU A 88 0.35 12.40 10.71
CA LEU A 88 -1.03 11.97 11.00
C LEU A 88 -1.11 10.68 11.82
N GLY A 89 0.02 9.98 12.00
CA GLY A 89 0.08 8.73 12.77
C GLY A 89 -0.70 7.58 12.13
N VAL A 90 -0.98 7.65 10.83
CA VAL A 90 -1.71 6.59 10.10
C VAL A 90 -0.74 5.62 9.42
N PRO A 91 -1.04 4.31 9.38
CA PRO A 91 -0.26 3.38 8.58
C PRO A 91 -0.34 3.73 7.09
N VAL A 92 0.74 3.49 6.35
CA VAL A 92 0.81 3.78 4.92
C VAL A 92 1.08 2.53 4.08
N LEU A 93 0.51 2.49 2.88
CA LEU A 93 0.62 1.42 1.90
C LEU A 93 1.04 1.98 0.54
N THR A 94 2.05 1.35 -0.08
CA THR A 94 2.45 1.66 -1.45
C THR A 94 2.83 0.41 -2.23
N ASP A 95 2.77 0.47 -3.56
CA ASP A 95 3.11 -0.64 -4.44
C ASP A 95 4.58 -0.65 -4.86
N ILE A 96 5.15 -1.86 -4.92
CA ILE A 96 6.47 -2.11 -5.50
C ILE A 96 6.34 -2.80 -6.85
N HIS A 97 7.27 -2.49 -7.75
CA HIS A 97 7.30 -3.00 -9.11
C HIS A 97 8.54 -3.86 -9.40
N LEU A 98 9.58 -3.74 -8.58
CA LEU A 98 10.83 -4.48 -8.69
C LEU A 98 11.29 -5.00 -7.30
N PRO A 99 11.96 -6.16 -7.22
CA PRO A 99 12.42 -6.74 -5.95
C PRO A 99 13.31 -5.81 -5.12
N GLU A 100 14.19 -5.04 -5.78
CA GLU A 100 15.18 -4.16 -5.12
C GLU A 100 14.50 -2.98 -4.40
N GLN A 101 13.25 -2.67 -4.73
CA GLN A 101 12.48 -1.63 -4.06
C GLN A 101 11.99 -2.06 -2.68
N ALA A 102 11.85 -3.38 -2.43
CA ALA A 102 11.17 -3.91 -1.25
C ALA A 102 11.80 -3.42 0.07
N GLY A 103 13.14 -3.44 0.16
CA GLY A 103 13.86 -3.00 1.37
C GLY A 103 13.61 -1.52 1.68
N ALA A 104 13.89 -0.63 0.72
CA ALA A 104 13.70 0.81 0.92
C ALA A 104 12.25 1.18 1.23
N VAL A 105 11.28 0.54 0.55
CA VAL A 105 9.86 0.77 0.81
C VAL A 105 9.45 0.28 2.20
N ALA A 106 10.00 -0.83 2.68
CA ALA A 106 9.68 -1.38 4.01
C ALA A 106 10.22 -0.57 5.19
N GLU A 107 11.19 0.32 4.98
CA GLU A 107 11.62 1.29 6.01
C GLU A 107 10.53 2.33 6.31
N VAL A 108 9.71 2.65 5.31
CA VAL A 108 8.68 3.69 5.39
C VAL A 108 7.27 3.10 5.50
N ALA A 109 6.91 2.19 4.60
CA ALA A 109 5.56 1.67 4.48
C ALA A 109 5.30 0.50 5.42
N ASP A 110 4.11 0.53 6.04
CA ASP A 110 3.63 -0.55 6.90
C ASP A 110 3.11 -1.74 6.09
N VAL A 111 2.68 -1.47 4.85
CA VAL A 111 2.17 -2.47 3.91
C VAL A 111 2.79 -2.29 2.53
N LEU A 112 3.38 -3.36 1.99
CA LEU A 112 3.83 -3.42 0.61
C LEU A 112 2.72 -4.01 -0.25
N GLN A 113 2.43 -3.39 -1.39
CA GLN A 113 1.43 -3.89 -2.32
C GLN A 113 2.05 -4.49 -3.57
N ILE A 114 1.58 -5.67 -3.95
CA ILE A 114 1.96 -6.33 -5.21
C ILE A 114 0.91 -6.00 -6.27
N PRO A 115 1.28 -5.35 -7.39
CA PRO A 115 0.38 -5.08 -8.50
C PRO A 115 -0.21 -6.35 -9.11
N ALA A 116 -1.43 -6.25 -9.64
CA ALA A 116 -2.17 -7.39 -10.19
C ALA A 116 -1.42 -8.11 -11.33
N PHE A 117 -0.70 -7.37 -12.18
CA PHE A 117 0.11 -7.94 -13.26
C PHE A 117 1.39 -8.63 -12.78
N LEU A 118 1.82 -8.34 -11.55
CA LEU A 118 3.05 -8.88 -10.95
C LEU A 118 2.77 -9.94 -9.87
N CYS A 119 1.51 -10.32 -9.65
CA CYS A 119 1.09 -11.21 -8.56
C CYS A 119 1.63 -12.64 -8.64
N ARG A 120 2.34 -13.03 -9.71
CA ARG A 120 3.01 -14.33 -9.86
C ARG A 120 4.52 -14.22 -10.08
N GLN A 121 5.12 -13.06 -9.82
CA GLN A 121 6.57 -12.88 -9.93
C GLN A 121 7.22 -13.35 -8.63
N THR A 122 7.71 -14.59 -8.61
CA THR A 122 8.25 -15.24 -7.41
C THR A 122 9.29 -14.39 -6.70
N ASP A 123 10.27 -13.84 -7.43
CA ASP A 123 11.34 -13.05 -6.81
C ASP A 123 10.83 -11.78 -6.13
N LEU A 124 9.83 -11.12 -6.74
CA LEU A 124 9.18 -9.95 -6.14
C LEU A 124 8.39 -10.33 -4.88
N LEU A 125 7.67 -11.45 -4.91
CA LEU A 125 6.90 -11.96 -3.78
C LEU A 125 7.81 -12.37 -2.61
N VAL A 126 8.91 -13.05 -2.91
CA VAL A 126 9.93 -13.45 -1.93
C VAL A 126 10.57 -12.20 -1.32
N ALA A 127 10.99 -11.23 -2.14
CA ALA A 127 11.57 -9.98 -1.66
C ALA A 127 10.59 -9.21 -0.75
N ALA A 128 9.31 -9.10 -1.13
CA ALA A 128 8.29 -8.48 -0.29
C ALA A 128 8.08 -9.22 1.03
N GLY A 129 8.01 -10.56 1.00
CA GLY A 129 7.84 -11.39 2.20
C GLY A 129 9.02 -11.32 3.16
N GLN A 130 10.25 -11.22 2.64
CA GLN A 130 11.48 -11.10 3.44
C GLN A 130 11.58 -9.78 4.21
N THR A 131 10.83 -8.74 3.82
CA THR A 131 10.79 -7.48 4.57
C THR A 131 10.14 -7.59 5.94
N GLY A 132 9.33 -8.65 6.18
CA GLY A 132 8.55 -8.80 7.41
C GLY A 132 7.37 -7.81 7.55
N ARG A 133 7.13 -6.94 6.56
CA ARG A 133 5.95 -6.06 6.51
C ARG A 133 4.72 -6.82 6.06
N ALA A 134 3.54 -6.23 6.29
CA ALA A 134 2.32 -6.77 5.72
C ALA A 134 2.36 -6.65 4.18
N VAL A 135 1.78 -7.63 3.49
CA VAL A 135 1.74 -7.66 2.02
C VAL A 135 0.29 -7.65 1.54
N ASN A 136 -0.06 -6.66 0.73
CA ASN A 136 -1.34 -6.59 0.04
C ASN A 136 -1.19 -7.10 -1.40
N ILE A 137 -1.68 -8.30 -1.69
CA ILE A 137 -1.59 -8.89 -3.03
C ILE A 137 -2.85 -8.55 -3.82
N LYS A 138 -2.71 -7.74 -4.89
CA LYS A 138 -3.81 -7.56 -5.83
C LYS A 138 -3.96 -8.84 -6.65
N LYS A 139 -5.10 -9.51 -6.52
CA LYS A 139 -5.43 -10.67 -7.36
C LYS A 139 -5.41 -10.26 -8.84
N GLY A 140 -4.60 -10.93 -9.65
CA GLY A 140 -4.63 -10.76 -11.09
C GLY A 140 -6.04 -11.01 -11.64
N GLN A 141 -6.49 -10.16 -12.56
CA GLN A 141 -7.80 -10.28 -13.21
C GLN A 141 -7.95 -11.59 -13.98
N PHE A 142 -6.83 -12.21 -14.37
CA PHE A 142 -6.73 -13.49 -15.06
C PHE A 142 -6.59 -14.71 -14.12
N LEU A 143 -6.62 -14.52 -12.79
CA LEU A 143 -6.56 -15.62 -11.82
C LEU A 143 -7.95 -15.99 -11.30
N ALA A 144 -8.19 -17.29 -11.17
CA ALA A 144 -9.33 -17.80 -10.42
C ALA A 144 -9.12 -17.58 -8.91
N PRO A 145 -10.18 -17.48 -8.10
CA PRO A 145 -10.06 -17.23 -6.67
C PRO A 145 -9.23 -18.28 -5.90
N TRP A 146 -9.32 -19.55 -6.28
CA TRP A 146 -8.59 -20.64 -5.62
C TRP A 146 -7.08 -20.63 -5.89
N ASP A 147 -6.63 -19.97 -6.97
CA ASP A 147 -5.21 -19.86 -7.30
C ASP A 147 -4.45 -18.93 -6.35
N MET A 148 -5.16 -18.07 -5.59
CA MET A 148 -4.56 -17.16 -4.60
C MET A 148 -3.99 -17.87 -3.36
N LYS A 149 -4.21 -19.18 -3.24
CA LYS A 149 -3.63 -19.99 -2.17
C LYS A 149 -2.14 -20.32 -2.42
N ASN A 150 -1.71 -20.33 -3.68
CA ASN A 150 -0.40 -20.84 -4.10
C ASN A 150 0.73 -19.83 -3.89
#